data_AF-A0A7C9Q052-F1
#
_entry.id   AF-A0A7C9Q052-F1
#
_cell.length_a   1.000
_cell.length_b   1.000
_cell.length_c   1.000
_cell.angle_alpha   90.00
_cell.angle_beta   90.00
_cell.angle_gamma   90.00
#
_symmetry.space_group_name_H-M   'P 1'
#
loop_
_entity.id
_entity.type
_entity.pdbx_description
1 polymer ?
#
loop_
_entity_poly.entity_id
_entity_poly.type
_entity_poly.pdbx_seq_one_letter_code
_entity_poly.pdbx_strand_id
1 'polypeptide(L)'
;MGTLRQLPSEFDDCKAKQKRVSNFRNYLYHHQSRIPDYSLYQLLSIPIGSGAVESLIKRINQRLKITGAQWKSENVSQMLKLRCAYLNSHGLMRNYA
;
A
#
# COMPACT_ATOMS: atom_id res chain seq x y z
N MET A 1 -17.95 8.83 12.61
CA MET A 1 -18.69 7.57 12.86
C MET A 1 -19.56 7.19 11.66
N GLY A 2 -19.00 7.24 10.45
CA GLY A 2 -19.75 7.02 9.21
C GLY A 2 -19.20 5.86 8.40
N THR A 3 -20.11 5.12 7.76
CA THR A 3 -19.90 4.50 6.44
C THR A 3 -19.20 3.14 6.34
N LEU A 4 -19.31 2.24 7.33
CA LEU A 4 -19.16 0.79 7.06
C LEU A 4 -20.46 0.00 7.20
N ARG A 5 -21.51 0.62 7.77
CA ARG A 5 -22.80 -0.05 8.02
C ARG A 5 -23.81 0.08 6.87
N GLN A 6 -23.57 0.98 5.91
CA GLN A 6 -24.50 1.30 4.80
C GLN A 6 -24.13 0.65 3.45
N LEU A 7 -23.00 -0.05 3.36
CA LEU A 7 -22.55 -0.71 2.13
C LEU A 7 -23.50 -1.78 1.52
N PRO A 8 -24.44 -2.44 2.23
CA PRO A 8 -25.17 -3.54 1.59
C PRO A 8 -26.10 -3.13 0.45
N SER A 9 -26.70 -1.94 0.50
CA SER A 9 -27.82 -1.55 -0.39
C SER A 9 -27.40 -0.91 -1.73
N GLU A 10 -26.12 -0.56 -1.91
CA GLU A 10 -25.64 0.18 -3.09
C GLU A 10 -25.14 -0.74 -4.22
N PHE A 11 -25.05 -2.06 -4.00
CA PHE A 11 -24.41 -2.99 -4.95
C PHE A 11 -25.35 -4.05 -5.55
N ASP A 12 -26.67 -3.93 -5.35
CA ASP A 12 -27.63 -4.99 -5.68
C ASP A 12 -27.97 -5.10 -7.19
N ASP A 13 -27.66 -4.09 -8.01
CA ASP A 13 -28.19 -3.99 -9.39
C ASP A 13 -27.47 -4.84 -10.47
N CYS A 14 -26.51 -5.70 -10.14
CA CYS A 14 -25.79 -6.47 -11.17
C CYS A 14 -25.42 -7.89 -10.75
N LYS A 15 -26.21 -8.88 -11.21
CA LYS A 15 -26.04 -10.32 -10.91
C LYS A 15 -24.66 -10.89 -11.27
N ALA A 16 -23.97 -10.36 -12.29
CA ALA A 16 -22.59 -10.76 -12.63
C ALA A 16 -21.53 -10.20 -11.66
N LYS A 17 -21.84 -9.13 -10.91
CA LYS A 17 -20.96 -8.52 -9.90
C LYS A 17 -21.13 -9.14 -8.51
N GLN A 18 -22.15 -9.96 -8.29
CA GLN A 18 -22.49 -10.50 -6.95
C GLN A 18 -21.34 -11.24 -6.27
N LYS A 19 -20.55 -12.07 -6.96
CA LYS A 19 -19.43 -12.79 -6.32
C LYS A 19 -18.29 -11.86 -5.87
N ARG A 20 -17.92 -10.88 -6.70
CA ARG A 20 -16.85 -9.92 -6.37
C ARG A 20 -17.29 -8.99 -5.24
N VAL A 21 -18.53 -8.50 -5.30
CA VAL A 21 -19.16 -7.69 -4.25
C VAL A 21 -19.26 -8.49 -2.94
N SER A 22 -19.72 -9.74 -3.00
CA SER A 22 -19.80 -10.63 -1.84
C SER A 22 -18.43 -10.88 -1.23
N ASN A 23 -17.39 -11.13 -2.03
CA ASN A 23 -16.03 -11.31 -1.55
C ASN A 23 -15.50 -10.04 -0.87
N PHE A 24 -15.76 -8.87 -1.46
CA PHE A 24 -15.34 -7.59 -0.90
C PHE A 24 -16.07 -7.29 0.42
N ARG A 25 -17.39 -7.49 0.47
CA ARG A 25 -18.16 -7.37 1.71
C ARG A 25 -17.64 -8.31 2.79
N ASN A 26 -17.38 -9.57 2.43
CA ASN A 26 -16.86 -10.54 3.38
C ASN A 26 -15.46 -10.16 3.89
N TYR A 27 -14.61 -9.64 3.00
CA TYR A 27 -13.31 -9.11 3.38
C TYR A 27 -13.43 -7.95 4.38
N LEU A 28 -14.28 -6.95 4.10
CA LEU A 28 -14.51 -5.83 5.01
C LEU A 28 -15.04 -6.29 6.37
N TYR A 29 -16.01 -7.22 6.37
CA TYR A 29 -16.56 -7.77 7.61
C TYR A 29 -15.50 -8.47 8.46
N HIS A 30 -14.69 -9.36 7.86
CA HIS A 30 -13.66 -10.10 8.59
C HIS A 30 -12.49 -9.22 9.05
N HIS A 31 -12.20 -8.13 8.34
CA HIS A 31 -11.03 -7.28 8.61
C HIS A 31 -11.40 -5.94 9.25
N GLN A 32 -12.66 -5.72 9.63
CA GLN A 32 -13.14 -4.44 10.18
C GLN A 32 -12.32 -3.94 11.39
N SER A 33 -11.77 -4.85 12.21
CA SER A 33 -10.95 -4.51 13.37
C SER A 33 -9.55 -4.01 13.02
N ARG A 34 -9.06 -4.29 11.80
CA ARG A 34 -7.74 -3.88 11.31
C ARG A 34 -7.80 -2.64 10.42
N ILE A 35 -8.98 -2.31 9.90
CA ILE A 35 -9.19 -1.15 9.04
C ILE A 35 -9.18 0.11 9.91
N PRO A 36 -8.28 1.08 9.66
CA PRO A 36 -8.24 2.32 10.42
C PRO A 36 -9.51 3.16 10.24
N ASP A 37 -9.84 4.00 11.23
CA ASP A 37 -10.85 5.04 11.04
C ASP A 37 -10.27 6.15 10.14
N TYR A 38 -10.48 5.98 8.84
CA TYR A 38 -10.02 6.95 7.83
C TYR A 38 -10.63 8.34 8.02
N SER A 39 -11.84 8.45 8.58
CA SER A 39 -12.47 9.75 8.83
C SER A 39 -11.71 10.49 9.94
N LEU A 40 -11.40 9.79 11.03
CA LEU A 40 -10.59 10.35 12.11
C LEU A 40 -9.17 10.70 11.63
N TYR A 41 -8.55 9.84 10.82
CA TYR A 41 -7.18 10.07 10.34
C TYR A 41 -7.11 11.29 9.42
N GLN A 42 -8.13 11.49 8.58
CA GLN A 42 -8.24 12.69 7.74
C GLN A 42 -8.41 13.95 8.59
N LEU A 43 -9.23 13.91 9.64
CA LEU A 43 -9.40 15.02 10.58
C LEU A 43 -8.08 15.36 11.30
N LEU A 44 -7.32 14.34 11.71
CA LEU A 44 -6.01 14.48 12.34
C LEU A 44 -4.89 14.82 11.35
N SER A 45 -5.21 15.06 10.07
CA SER A 45 -4.23 15.32 9.00
C SER A 45 -3.15 14.25 8.87
N ILE A 46 -3.47 13.01 9.26
CA ILE A 46 -2.59 11.85 9.09
C ILE A 46 -2.64 11.44 7.62
N PRO A 47 -1.49 11.24 6.95
CA PRO A 47 -1.47 10.83 5.56
C PRO A 47 -2.08 9.42 5.40
N ILE A 48 -3.21 9.35 4.71
CA ILE A 48 -3.94 8.10 4.42
C ILE A 48 -3.59 7.49 3.04
N GLY A 49 -2.83 8.22 2.23
CA GLY A 49 -2.47 7.81 0.87
C GLY A 49 -1.31 6.81 0.82
N SER A 50 -1.44 5.78 -0.01
CA SER A 50 -0.39 4.79 -0.29
C SER A 50 0.72 5.32 -1.21
N GLY A 51 0.51 6.47 -1.87
CA GLY A 51 1.36 6.93 -2.95
C GLY A 51 2.85 7.09 -2.60
N ALA A 52 3.16 7.55 -1.39
CA ALA A 52 4.56 7.66 -0.93
C ALA A 52 5.22 6.28 -0.80
N VAL A 53 4.50 5.32 -0.20
CA VAL A 53 4.96 3.94 -0.03
C VAL A 53 5.10 3.23 -1.39
N GLU A 54 4.08 3.34 -2.25
CA GLU A 54 4.10 2.75 -3.59
C GLU A 54 5.21 3.34 -4.47
N SER A 55 5.45 4.65 -4.38
CA SER A 55 6.54 5.32 -5.08
C SER A 55 7.91 4.88 -4.57
N LEU A 56 8.07 4.70 -3.26
CA LEU A 56 9.31 4.17 -2.68
C LEU A 56 9.58 2.73 -3.16
N ILE A 57 8.56 1.87 -3.15
CA ILE A 57 8.64 0.50 -3.68
C ILE A 57 9.05 0.51 -5.16
N LYS A 58 8.45 1.39 -5.97
CA LYS A 58 8.84 1.54 -7.39
C LYS A 58 10.32 1.94 -7.55
N ARG A 59 10.82 2.90 -6.75
CA ARG A 59 12.23 3.34 -6.78
C ARG A 59 13.23 2.25 -6.34
N ILE A 60 12.82 1.39 -5.42
CA ILE A 60 13.60 0.21 -5.02
C ILE A 60 13.62 -0.81 -6.17
N ASN A 61 12.44 -1.13 -6.72
CA ASN A 61 12.28 -2.12 -7.79
C ASN A 61 13.03 -1.75 -9.07
N GLN A 62 13.15 -0.46 -9.41
CA GLN A 62 13.93 0.00 -10.56
C GLN A 62 15.35 -0.57 -10.63
N ARG A 63 15.98 -0.90 -9.49
CA ARG A 63 17.33 -1.47 -9.45
C ARG A 63 17.36 -2.98 -9.21
N LEU A 64 16.36 -3.52 -8.51
CA LEU A 64 16.33 -4.93 -8.13
C LEU A 64 15.66 -5.81 -9.17
N LYS A 65 14.67 -5.28 -9.90
CA LYS A 65 13.87 -6.01 -10.88
C LYS A 65 14.17 -5.51 -12.29
N ILE A 66 15.43 -5.68 -12.71
CA ILE A 66 15.89 -5.36 -14.05
C ILE A 66 15.66 -6.60 -14.95
N THR A 67 15.28 -6.38 -16.20
CA THR A 67 15.14 -7.46 -17.20
C THR A 67 16.44 -8.25 -17.31
N GLY A 68 16.35 -9.58 -17.19
CA GLY A 68 17.51 -10.49 -17.26
C GLY A 68 18.29 -10.64 -15.96
N ALA A 69 17.98 -9.89 -14.90
CA ALA A 69 18.62 -10.07 -13.61
C ALA A 69 18.12 -11.34 -12.91
N GLN A 70 19.05 -12.23 -12.54
CA GLN A 70 18.80 -13.37 -11.67
C GLN A 70 19.60 -13.19 -10.38
N TRP A 71 18.97 -13.47 -9.23
CA TRP A 71 19.58 -13.30 -7.93
C TRP A 71 19.64 -14.63 -7.20
N LYS A 72 20.75 -14.88 -6.50
CA LYS A 72 20.78 -15.89 -5.43
C LYS A 72 19.97 -15.35 -4.25
N SER A 73 19.10 -16.19 -3.67
CA SER A 73 18.19 -15.81 -2.58
C SER A 73 18.92 -15.12 -1.40
N GLU A 74 20.11 -15.62 -1.06
CA GLU A 74 20.99 -15.08 -0.01
C GLU A 74 21.40 -13.61 -0.22
N ASN A 75 21.56 -13.18 -1.47
CA ASN A 75 22.08 -11.85 -1.81
C ASN A 75 20.99 -10.78 -1.89
N VAL A 76 19.72 -11.18 -2.02
CA VAL A 76 18.58 -10.25 -2.20
C VAL A 76 18.44 -9.33 -0.99
N SER A 77 18.53 -9.88 0.23
CA SER A 77 18.37 -9.10 1.47
C SER A 77 19.47 -8.04 1.64
N GLN A 78 20.72 -8.37 1.31
CA GLN A 78 21.84 -7.44 1.40
C GLN A 78 21.68 -6.29 0.39
N MET A 79 21.30 -6.61 -0.85
CA MET A 79 21.10 -5.60 -1.89
C MET A 79 19.91 -4.69 -1.59
N LEU A 80 18.82 -5.23 -1.02
CA LEU A 80 17.69 -4.46 -0.50
C LEU A 80 18.13 -3.45 0.55
N LYS A 81 18.90 -3.90 1.57
CA LYS A 81 19.42 -3.02 2.62
C LYS A 81 20.29 -1.91 2.06
N LEU A 82 21.20 -2.23 1.14
CA LEU A 82 22.06 -1.26 0.47
C LEU A 82 21.24 -0.21 -0.29
N ARG A 83 20.22 -0.64 -1.04
CA ARG A 83 19.35 0.27 -1.80
C ARG A 83 18.54 1.18 -0.87
N CYS A 84 18.00 0.64 0.23
CA CYS A 84 17.29 1.42 1.23
C CYS A 84 18.22 2.47 1.89
N ALA A 85 19.43 2.06 2.28
CA ALA A 85 20.42 2.98 2.85
C ALA A 85 20.73 4.13 1.88
N TYR A 86 20.97 3.82 0.60
CA TYR A 86 21.22 4.82 -0.44
C TYR A 86 20.05 5.79 -0.67
N LEU A 87 18.81 5.29 -0.72
CA LEU A 87 17.63 6.14 -0.92
C LEU A 87 17.33 7.02 0.30
N ASN A 88 17.62 6.53 1.51
CA ASN A 88 17.46 7.28 2.76
C ASN A 88 18.51 8.38 2.90
N SER A 89 19.78 8.11 2.59
CA SER A 89 20.86 9.10 2.71
C SER A 89 20.81 10.20 1.65
N HIS A 90 20.23 9.94 0.48
CA HIS A 90 19.97 10.97 -0.53
C HIS A 90 19.02 12.09 -0.02
N GLY A 91 18.19 11.83 0.98
CA GLY A 91 17.33 12.86 1.60
C GLY A 91 18.10 13.83 2.50
N LEU A 92 19.20 13.39 3.12
CA LEU A 92 19.99 14.17 4.07
C LEU A 92 20.99 15.13 3.38
N MET A 93 21.51 14.76 2.20
CA MET A 93 22.40 15.61 1.40
C MET A 93 21.68 16.69 0.56
N ARG A 94 20.34 16.82 0.68
CA ARG A 94 19.58 17.86 -0.04
C ARG A 94 19.37 19.14 0.78
N ASN A 95 19.63 19.13 2.09
CA ASN A 95 19.51 20.31 2.96
C ASN A 95 20.84 21.07 3.15
N TYR A 96 21.89 20.68 2.44
CA TYR A 96 23.23 21.29 2.51
C TYR A 96 23.75 21.76 1.14
N ALA A 97 22.86 21.95 0.17
CA ALA A 97 23.16 22.50 -1.16
C ALA A 97 22.27 23.71 -1.44
#